data_AF-A0AAU8LLX9-F1
#
_entry.id   AF-A0AAU8LLX9-F1
#
_cell.length_a   1.000
_cell.length_b   1.000
_cell.length_c   1.000
_cell.angle_alpha   90.00
_cell.angle_beta   90.00
_cell.angle_gamma   90.00
#
_symmetry.space_group_name_H-M   'P 1'
#
loop_
_entity.id
_entity.type
_entity.pdbx_description
1 polymer ?
#
loop_
_entity_poly.entity_id
_entity_poly.type
_entity_poly.pdbx_seq_one_letter_code
_entity_poly.pdbx_strand_id
1 'polypeptide(L)'
;MCKFLSSTSFPVHLLDDKNSRLVNPIIDAQGANRASGGYAAGLPGSTTTSTGGSQIADQTPNDYSRPVMVLPAQGVMNQDGKIAESANNGTGQNTLTNLRPGDADIAQRPVRTLVQDDSGRYWLQISTGKGITPSNLYDFIKRPDGNTRISTPNGNEDFSTHLGLSGGADVKYAGSIRFENNDGPNRGEIKSWKNNSGHYQPPATFSGNSGLSESLFNPR
;
A
#
# COMPACT_ATOMS: atom_id res chain seq x y z
N MET A 1 -4.90 46.38 23.76
CA MET A 1 -6.32 46.00 23.67
C MET A 1 -6.47 45.10 22.44
N CYS A 2 -6.68 43.79 22.61
CA CYS A 2 -6.89 42.89 21.46
C CYS A 2 -8.39 42.74 21.15
N LYS A 3 -8.75 42.66 19.87
CA LYS A 3 -10.08 42.18 19.45
C LYS A 3 -9.97 41.39 18.16
N PHE A 4 -10.07 40.06 18.28
CA PHE A 4 -10.28 39.18 17.15
C PHE A 4 -11.71 39.34 16.62
N LEU A 5 -11.87 39.35 15.29
CA LEU A 5 -13.14 39.14 14.61
C LEU A 5 -12.88 38.19 13.44
N SER A 6 -13.02 36.88 13.70
CA SER A 6 -13.02 35.86 12.66
C SER A 6 -14.44 35.73 12.11
N SER A 7 -14.63 35.99 10.82
CA SER A 7 -15.89 35.70 10.12
C SER A 7 -15.72 34.41 9.32
N THR A 8 -16.34 33.32 9.77
CA THR A 8 -16.45 32.07 9.01
C THR A 8 -17.91 31.86 8.64
N SER A 9 -18.27 32.21 7.40
CA SER A 9 -19.60 31.93 6.86
C SER A 9 -19.71 30.46 6.50
N PHE A 10 -20.54 29.70 7.21
CA PHE A 10 -20.90 28.33 6.86
C PHE A 10 -22.10 28.35 5.90
N PRO A 11 -22.02 27.74 4.70
CA PRO A 11 -23.16 27.64 3.80
C PRO A 11 -24.21 26.67 4.34
N VAL A 12 -25.46 27.15 4.50
CA VAL A 12 -26.57 26.45 5.18
C VAL A 12 -27.22 25.34 4.30
N HIS A 13 -26.75 25.13 3.08
CA HIS A 13 -27.33 24.17 2.11
C HIS A 13 -27.00 22.69 2.38
N LEU A 14 -26.67 22.30 3.62
CA LEU A 14 -26.48 20.90 4.04
C LEU A 14 -27.73 20.31 4.73
N LEU A 15 -28.87 20.97 4.61
CA LEU A 15 -30.19 20.56 5.13
C LEU A 15 -31.21 20.41 3.99
N ASP A 16 -30.82 19.76 2.88
CA ASP A 16 -31.77 19.36 1.83
C ASP A 16 -32.34 17.97 2.15
N ASP A 17 -33.66 17.87 2.24
CA ASP A 17 -34.41 16.70 2.76
C ASP A 17 -34.17 15.40 1.97
N LYS A 18 -33.56 15.51 0.78
CA LYS A 18 -33.26 14.41 -0.14
C LYS A 18 -32.21 13.42 0.36
N ASN A 19 -31.40 13.79 1.36
CA ASN A 19 -30.38 12.89 1.92
C ASN A 19 -30.92 11.89 2.96
N SER A 20 -32.22 11.91 3.25
CA SER A 20 -32.90 11.04 4.23
C SER A 20 -33.12 9.58 3.77
N ARG A 21 -32.67 9.19 2.56
CA ARG A 21 -32.99 7.89 1.93
C ARG A 21 -32.08 6.71 2.27
N LEU A 22 -31.28 6.81 3.35
CA LEU A 22 -30.58 5.65 3.92
C LEU A 22 -31.49 4.89 4.90
N VAL A 23 -32.47 4.17 4.35
CA VAL A 23 -33.26 3.17 5.08
C VAL A 23 -33.10 1.83 4.37
N ASN A 24 -32.30 0.94 4.95
CA ASN A 24 -32.34 -0.47 4.59
C ASN A 24 -33.51 -1.10 5.35
N PRO A 25 -34.60 -1.53 4.69
CA PRO A 25 -35.64 -2.29 5.38
C PRO A 25 -35.08 -3.66 5.78
N ILE A 26 -35.10 -3.96 7.07
CA ILE A 26 -34.97 -5.34 7.55
C ILE A 26 -36.27 -6.05 7.15
N ILE A 27 -36.21 -6.84 6.08
CA ILE A 27 -37.33 -7.69 5.70
C ILE A 27 -37.27 -8.95 6.57
N ASP A 28 -38.19 -9.05 7.53
CA ASP A 28 -38.45 -10.28 8.27
C ASP A 28 -38.98 -11.36 7.31
N ALA A 29 -38.07 -12.16 6.76
CA ALA A 29 -38.41 -13.36 6.01
C ALA A 29 -38.71 -14.51 6.98
N GLN A 30 -39.93 -14.55 7.51
CA GLN A 30 -40.47 -15.73 8.18
C GLN A 30 -40.53 -16.91 7.18
N GLY A 31 -39.49 -17.74 7.16
CA GLY A 31 -39.37 -18.93 6.33
C GLY A 31 -39.08 -20.16 7.20
N ALA A 32 -39.97 -21.14 7.18
CA ALA A 32 -40.02 -22.26 8.11
C ALA A 32 -38.68 -23.00 8.33
N ASN A 33 -38.34 -23.21 9.61
CA ASN A 33 -37.35 -24.22 10.03
C ASN A 33 -37.73 -25.60 9.45
N ARG A 34 -36.81 -26.23 8.70
CA ARG A 34 -36.86 -27.68 8.51
C ARG A 34 -36.07 -28.36 9.62
N ALA A 35 -36.75 -29.20 10.40
CA ALA A 35 -36.11 -30.02 11.41
C ALA A 35 -35.10 -30.99 10.77
N SER A 36 -33.91 -31.07 11.36
CA SER A 36 -32.95 -32.15 11.07
C SER A 36 -33.49 -33.46 11.64
N GLY A 37 -33.57 -34.50 10.81
CA GLY A 37 -34.15 -35.78 11.18
C GLY A 37 -33.14 -36.93 11.10
N GLY A 38 -33.03 -37.68 12.21
CA GLY A 38 -32.96 -39.14 12.15
C GLY A 38 -31.61 -39.82 11.85
N TYR A 39 -31.02 -40.34 12.91
CA TYR A 39 -30.04 -41.42 12.98
C TYR A 39 -30.38 -42.67 12.12
N ALA A 40 -29.35 -43.27 11.50
CA ALA A 40 -29.31 -44.70 11.15
C ALA A 40 -27.85 -45.17 11.06
N ALA A 41 -27.52 -46.32 11.67
CA ALA A 41 -26.16 -46.88 11.69
C ALA A 41 -26.06 -48.17 10.84
N GLY A 42 -24.88 -48.41 10.25
CA GLY A 42 -24.56 -49.63 9.50
C GLY A 42 -23.06 -49.79 9.26
N LEU A 43 -22.49 -50.90 9.74
CA LEU A 43 -21.08 -51.36 9.66
C LEU A 43 -21.10 -52.87 9.32
N PRO A 44 -19.98 -53.65 9.18
CA PRO A 44 -18.54 -53.32 9.26
C PRO A 44 -17.61 -53.96 8.17
N GLY A 45 -16.30 -53.66 8.25
CA GLY A 45 -15.16 -54.50 7.76
C GLY A 45 -14.54 -54.07 6.42
N SER A 46 -13.22 -54.12 6.16
CA SER A 46 -11.99 -54.37 6.95
C SER A 46 -10.78 -53.80 6.15
N THR A 47 -9.50 -53.77 6.54
CA THR A 47 -8.69 -54.40 7.62
C THR A 47 -7.51 -53.46 7.99
N THR A 48 -6.65 -53.81 8.96
CA THR A 48 -5.51 -52.98 9.45
C THR A 48 -4.11 -53.51 9.08
N THR A 49 -3.18 -52.63 8.67
CA THR A 49 -1.69 -52.70 8.78
C THR A 49 -1.15 -51.29 8.43
N SER A 50 -0.36 -50.53 9.20
CA SER A 50 0.73 -50.76 10.17
C SER A 50 2.09 -51.12 9.57
N THR A 51 2.97 -50.11 9.40
CA THR A 51 4.39 -50.12 9.81
C THR A 51 4.99 -48.72 9.70
N GLY A 52 5.96 -48.37 10.56
CA GLY A 52 6.77 -47.14 10.43
C GLY A 52 6.74 -46.18 11.62
N GLY A 53 7.13 -46.65 12.81
CA GLY A 53 7.18 -45.80 14.01
C GLY A 53 8.31 -44.77 13.98
N SER A 54 8.04 -43.58 14.51
CA SER A 54 9.06 -42.61 14.93
C SER A 54 8.91 -42.34 16.42
N GLN A 55 10.03 -42.22 17.10
CA GLN A 55 10.13 -42.25 18.56
C GLN A 55 9.66 -40.91 19.15
N ILE A 56 8.96 -40.94 20.28
CA ILE A 56 8.67 -39.70 21.04
C ILE A 56 9.98 -39.26 21.69
N ALA A 57 10.65 -38.29 21.06
CA ALA A 57 11.61 -37.45 21.75
C ALA A 57 10.84 -36.44 22.62
N ASP A 58 11.32 -36.17 23.83
CA ASP A 58 10.72 -35.15 24.70
C ASP A 58 10.84 -33.77 24.05
N GLN A 59 9.71 -33.26 23.54
CA GLN A 59 9.64 -32.00 22.82
C GLN A 59 9.73 -30.82 23.79
N THR A 60 10.78 -30.02 23.63
CA THR A 60 10.88 -28.72 24.33
C THR A 60 9.89 -27.72 23.73
N PRO A 61 9.52 -26.62 24.43
CA PRO A 61 8.26 -25.88 24.18
C PRO A 61 8.05 -25.22 22.80
N ASN A 62 9.00 -25.32 21.87
CA ASN A 62 9.02 -24.59 20.61
C ASN A 62 8.86 -25.49 19.36
N ASP A 63 8.42 -26.75 19.53
CA ASP A 63 8.23 -27.68 18.42
C ASP A 63 7.01 -27.34 17.53
N TYR A 64 7.26 -27.30 16.21
CA TYR A 64 6.32 -26.83 15.18
C TYR A 64 5.02 -27.65 15.03
N SER A 65 4.87 -28.76 15.75
CA SER A 65 3.68 -29.63 15.70
C SER A 65 2.46 -29.10 16.46
N ARG A 66 2.56 -27.93 17.13
CA ARG A 66 1.45 -27.30 17.86
C ARG A 66 1.32 -25.82 17.51
N PRO A 67 0.71 -25.46 16.36
CA PRO A 67 0.33 -24.07 16.12
C PRO A 67 -0.64 -23.63 17.23
N VAL A 68 -0.31 -22.55 17.94
CA VAL A 68 -1.24 -21.92 18.89
C VAL A 68 -2.34 -21.25 18.09
N MET A 69 -3.40 -22.00 17.81
CA MET A 69 -4.57 -21.47 17.09
C MET A 69 -5.36 -20.58 18.04
N VAL A 70 -5.00 -19.29 18.09
CA VAL A 70 -5.83 -18.25 18.70
C VAL A 70 -7.05 -18.07 17.80
N LEU A 71 -8.16 -18.71 18.19
CA LEU A 71 -9.45 -18.45 17.57
C LEU A 71 -9.83 -16.98 17.80
N PRO A 72 -10.26 -16.24 16.78
CA PRO A 72 -10.81 -14.91 16.99
C PRO A 72 -12.08 -14.99 17.85
N ALA A 73 -12.36 -13.93 18.59
CA ALA A 73 -13.58 -13.85 19.41
C ALA A 73 -14.85 -14.04 18.55
N GLN A 74 -15.90 -14.60 19.14
CA GLN A 74 -17.17 -14.83 18.46
C GLN A 74 -17.69 -13.52 17.85
N GLY A 75 -17.77 -13.48 16.51
CA GLY A 75 -18.19 -12.29 15.75
C GLY A 75 -17.31 -11.97 14.54
N VAL A 76 -16.07 -12.47 14.47
CA VAL A 76 -15.20 -12.25 13.30
C VAL A 76 -15.56 -13.21 12.16
N MET A 77 -16.26 -12.72 11.14
CA MET A 77 -16.57 -13.46 9.92
C MET A 77 -15.47 -13.23 8.87
N ASN A 78 -14.71 -14.28 8.54
CA ASN A 78 -13.84 -14.27 7.36
C ASN A 78 -14.73 -14.32 6.11
N GLN A 79 -14.79 -13.24 5.34
CA GLN A 79 -15.45 -13.23 4.04
C GLN A 79 -14.43 -13.41 2.92
N ASP A 80 -14.33 -14.63 2.39
CA ASP A 80 -13.75 -14.89 1.07
C ASP A 80 -14.68 -14.34 -0.02
N GLY A 81 -14.67 -13.02 -0.18
CA GLY A 81 -15.42 -12.29 -1.18
C GLY A 81 -14.49 -11.66 -2.20
N LYS A 82 -14.51 -12.14 -3.45
CA LYS A 82 -13.86 -11.43 -4.57
C LYS A 82 -14.64 -10.16 -4.91
N ILE A 83 -14.38 -9.10 -4.16
CA ILE A 83 -14.54 -7.72 -4.63
C ILE A 83 -13.20 -7.25 -5.20
N ALA A 84 -13.25 -6.67 -6.41
CA ALA A 84 -12.11 -5.92 -6.96
C ALA A 84 -12.04 -4.56 -6.23
N GLU A 85 -11.71 -4.61 -4.94
CA GLU A 85 -11.43 -3.42 -4.17
C GLU A 85 -10.06 -2.89 -4.61
N SER A 86 -10.03 -1.66 -5.13
CA SER A 86 -8.79 -0.93 -5.38
C SER A 86 -8.15 -0.65 -4.02
N ALA A 87 -7.37 -1.61 -3.52
CA ALA A 87 -6.89 -1.67 -2.16
C ALA A 87 -6.21 -0.35 -1.78
N ASN A 88 -6.88 0.41 -0.92
CA ASN A 88 -6.35 1.66 -0.39
C ASN A 88 -5.21 1.31 0.57
N ASN A 89 -3.98 1.16 0.06
CA ASN A 89 -2.78 0.93 0.87
C ASN A 89 -2.37 2.18 1.69
N GLY A 90 -3.33 3.03 2.04
CA GLY A 90 -3.15 4.20 2.88
C GLY A 90 -3.42 3.86 4.33
N THR A 91 -2.41 4.00 5.19
CA THR A 91 -2.62 4.04 6.63
C THR A 91 -3.38 5.31 7.01
N GLY A 92 -4.02 5.30 8.18
CA GLY A 92 -4.59 6.52 8.79
C GLY A 92 -3.57 7.62 9.09
N GLN A 93 -2.27 7.39 8.85
CA GLN A 93 -1.19 8.37 8.98
C GLN A 93 -0.74 8.97 7.63
N ASN A 94 -1.50 8.73 6.55
CA ASN A 94 -1.17 9.22 5.21
C ASN A 94 0.18 8.67 4.68
N THR A 95 0.50 7.43 5.06
CA THR A 95 1.63 6.63 4.56
C THR A 95 1.14 5.36 3.86
N LEU A 96 2.01 4.77 3.07
CA LEU A 96 1.89 3.48 2.40
C LEU A 96 2.85 2.50 3.07
N THR A 97 2.34 1.33 3.45
CA THR A 97 3.17 0.26 4.01
C THR A 97 3.75 -0.61 2.89
N ASN A 98 4.85 -1.30 3.18
CA ASN A 98 5.41 -2.29 2.27
C ASN A 98 4.54 -3.55 2.25
N LEU A 99 3.90 -3.83 1.11
CA LEU A 99 3.06 -5.01 0.87
C LEU A 99 3.84 -6.34 0.78
N ARG A 100 5.18 -6.28 0.72
CA ARG A 100 6.07 -7.44 0.62
C ARG A 100 7.25 -7.32 1.59
N PRO A 101 7.03 -7.48 2.92
CA PRO A 101 8.06 -7.30 3.94
C PRO A 101 9.14 -8.40 3.96
N GLY A 102 8.96 -9.51 3.24
CA GLY A 102 9.96 -10.57 3.10
C GLY A 102 10.95 -10.38 1.94
N ASP A 103 10.73 -9.41 1.06
CA ASP A 103 11.61 -9.16 -0.10
C ASP A 103 12.87 -8.40 0.34
N ALA A 104 13.99 -8.60 -0.38
CA ALA A 104 15.26 -7.95 -0.05
C ALA A 104 15.31 -6.46 -0.46
N ASP A 105 15.75 -5.58 0.43
CA ASP A 105 15.77 -4.11 0.27
C ASP A 105 17.02 -3.58 -0.48
N ILE A 106 17.35 -4.20 -1.61
CA ILE A 106 18.56 -3.88 -2.37
C ILE A 106 18.42 -2.57 -3.15
N ALA A 107 19.05 -1.51 -2.63
CA ALA A 107 19.09 -0.20 -3.27
C ALA A 107 20.10 -0.13 -4.45
N GLN A 108 19.62 0.13 -5.67
CA GLN A 108 20.50 0.46 -6.79
C GLN A 108 21.23 1.79 -6.50
N ARG A 109 22.55 1.81 -6.71
CA ARG A 109 23.40 2.98 -6.48
C ARG A 109 23.72 3.71 -7.79
N PRO A 110 23.84 5.05 -7.77
CA PRO A 110 23.69 5.93 -6.61
C PRO A 110 22.24 6.31 -6.33
N VAL A 111 21.78 6.11 -5.09
CA VAL A 111 20.56 6.78 -4.60
C VAL A 111 20.88 8.26 -4.37
N ARG A 112 19.99 9.14 -4.82
CA ARG A 112 20.09 10.60 -4.68
C ARG A 112 18.85 11.16 -3.97
N THR A 113 18.95 12.42 -3.54
CA THR A 113 17.79 13.23 -3.16
C THR A 113 17.36 14.04 -4.38
N LEU A 114 16.08 14.01 -4.71
CA LEU A 114 15.50 14.94 -5.69
C LEU A 114 15.18 16.26 -4.97
N VAL A 115 15.74 17.35 -5.48
CA VAL A 115 15.47 18.72 -5.01
C VAL A 115 14.98 19.57 -6.18
N GLN A 116 14.30 20.67 -5.87
CA GLN A 116 13.86 21.68 -6.83
C GLN A 116 14.50 23.01 -6.44
N ASP A 117 14.94 23.80 -7.41
CA ASP A 117 15.44 25.15 -7.17
C ASP A 117 14.32 26.21 -7.24
N ASP A 118 14.65 27.46 -6.93
CA ASP A 118 13.70 28.59 -6.92
C ASP A 118 13.11 28.91 -8.31
N SER A 119 13.70 28.38 -9.40
CA SER A 119 13.16 28.49 -10.76
C SER A 119 12.17 27.37 -11.11
N GLY A 120 11.94 26.42 -10.19
CA GLY A 120 11.10 25.25 -10.41
C GLY A 120 11.80 24.09 -11.10
N ARG A 121 13.12 24.15 -11.33
CA ARG A 121 13.88 23.13 -12.03
C ARG A 121 14.39 22.06 -11.07
N TYR A 122 14.33 20.79 -11.48
CA TYR A 122 14.75 19.68 -10.63
C TYR A 122 16.23 19.33 -10.77
N TRP A 123 16.81 18.86 -9.66
CA TRP A 123 18.20 18.44 -9.55
C TRP A 123 18.33 17.19 -8.67
N LEU A 124 19.28 16.33 -9.01
CA LEU A 124 19.74 15.23 -8.18
C LEU A 124 20.89 15.75 -7.31
N GLN A 125 20.64 15.90 -6.01
CA GLN A 125 21.62 16.41 -5.06
C GLN A 125 22.80 15.43 -4.91
N ILE A 126 24.02 15.96 -4.99
CA ILE A 126 25.26 15.22 -4.68
C ILE A 126 25.98 15.88 -3.51
N SER A 127 26.79 15.12 -2.78
CA SER A 127 27.51 15.56 -1.58
C SER A 127 28.49 16.73 -1.81
N THR A 128 28.94 16.93 -3.04
CA THR A 128 29.87 18.01 -3.43
C THR A 128 29.17 19.31 -3.85
N GLY A 129 27.86 19.43 -3.60
CA GLY A 129 27.09 20.68 -3.78
C GLY A 129 26.60 20.98 -5.20
N LYS A 130 27.24 20.45 -6.25
CA LYS A 130 26.83 20.70 -7.66
C LYS A 130 25.83 19.66 -8.15
N GLY A 131 24.53 19.94 -8.06
CA GLY A 131 23.46 19.03 -8.51
C GLY A 131 23.62 18.52 -9.95
N ILE A 132 23.22 17.27 -10.19
CA ILE A 132 23.12 16.69 -11.54
C ILE A 132 21.69 16.92 -12.06
N THR A 133 21.51 17.47 -13.26
CA THR A 133 20.17 17.53 -13.86
C THR A 133 19.68 16.11 -14.17
N PRO A 134 18.51 15.67 -13.64
CA PRO A 134 17.92 14.40 -14.02
C PRO A 134 17.51 14.41 -15.50
N SER A 135 17.54 13.23 -16.13
CA SER A 135 17.00 12.99 -17.48
C SER A 135 16.56 11.53 -17.62
N ASN A 136 15.62 11.24 -18.52
CA ASN A 136 15.02 9.90 -18.69
C ASN A 136 14.20 9.44 -17.47
N LEU A 137 14.17 8.13 -17.21
CA LEU A 137 13.28 7.46 -16.25
C LEU A 137 14.02 7.18 -14.93
N TYR A 138 13.33 7.45 -13.83
CA TYR A 138 13.74 7.07 -12.47
C TYR A 138 12.55 6.46 -11.71
N ASP A 139 12.85 5.69 -10.68
CA ASP A 139 11.92 5.38 -9.61
C ASP A 139 12.19 6.29 -8.41
N PHE A 140 11.14 6.70 -7.72
CA PHE A 140 11.22 7.60 -6.57
C PHE A 140 10.30 7.17 -5.44
N ILE A 141 10.65 7.60 -4.22
CA ILE A 141 9.74 7.61 -3.06
C ILE A 141 9.70 8.99 -2.44
N LYS A 142 8.56 9.34 -1.83
CA LYS A 142 8.43 10.46 -0.89
C LYS A 142 8.42 9.88 0.52
N ARG A 143 9.43 10.20 1.34
CA ARG A 143 9.49 9.73 2.73
C ARG A 143 8.61 10.59 3.67
N PRO A 144 8.28 10.10 4.89
CA PRO A 144 7.53 10.88 5.88
C PRO A 144 8.16 12.23 6.23
N ASP A 145 9.49 12.30 6.27
CA ASP A 145 10.30 13.52 6.48
C ASP A 145 10.21 14.55 5.33
N GLY A 146 9.49 14.24 4.25
CA GLY A 146 9.32 15.11 3.08
C GLY A 146 10.45 14.99 2.06
N ASN A 147 11.52 14.25 2.35
CA ASN A 147 12.61 14.05 1.38
C ASN A 147 12.20 13.06 0.29
N THR A 148 12.50 13.41 -0.97
CA THR A 148 12.30 12.53 -2.12
C THR A 148 13.59 11.77 -2.41
N ARG A 149 13.62 10.45 -2.20
CA ARG A 149 14.74 9.59 -2.63
C ARG A 149 14.46 9.06 -4.03
N ILE A 150 15.50 9.01 -4.87
CA ILE A 150 15.37 8.69 -6.29
C ILE A 150 16.60 7.90 -6.78
N SER A 151 16.38 6.94 -7.67
CA SER A 151 17.43 6.22 -8.43
C SER A 151 16.89 5.81 -9.79
N THR A 152 17.77 5.37 -10.69
CA THR A 152 17.33 4.63 -11.88
C THR A 152 16.52 3.40 -11.44
N PRO A 153 15.62 2.87 -12.29
CA PRO A 153 15.00 1.57 -12.06
C PRO A 153 16.06 0.46 -12.05
N ASN A 154 15.87 -0.54 -11.20
CA ASN A 154 16.79 -1.66 -11.12
C ASN A 154 16.84 -2.45 -12.44
N GLY A 155 18.04 -2.86 -12.85
CA GLY A 155 18.24 -3.70 -14.03
C GLY A 155 17.98 -5.18 -13.78
N ASN A 156 17.90 -5.60 -12.51
CA ASN A 156 17.34 -6.90 -12.13
C ASN A 156 15.89 -6.70 -11.64
N GLU A 157 14.95 -7.34 -12.32
CA GLU A 157 13.50 -7.28 -12.04
C GLU A 157 13.13 -7.98 -10.71
N ASP A 158 13.97 -8.88 -10.19
CA ASP A 158 13.78 -9.53 -8.88
C ASP A 158 13.82 -8.53 -7.70
N PHE A 159 14.43 -7.34 -7.89
CA PHE A 159 14.70 -6.39 -6.82
C PHE A 159 13.98 -5.05 -7.05
N SER A 160 13.02 -4.77 -6.17
CA SER A 160 12.24 -3.53 -6.21
C SER A 160 13.05 -2.30 -5.87
N THR A 161 13.14 -1.37 -6.83
CA THR A 161 13.77 -0.07 -6.63
C THR A 161 13.14 0.68 -5.47
N HIS A 162 11.80 0.72 -5.38
CA HIS A 162 11.09 1.45 -4.32
C HIS A 162 11.39 0.89 -2.94
N LEU A 163 11.51 -0.45 -2.82
CA LEU A 163 11.88 -1.09 -1.58
C LEU A 163 13.30 -0.69 -1.15
N GLY A 164 14.29 -0.79 -2.04
CA GLY A 164 15.67 -0.34 -1.74
C GLY A 164 15.79 1.17 -1.49
N LEU A 165 14.94 1.99 -2.12
CA LEU A 165 14.86 3.42 -1.81
C LEU A 165 14.28 3.70 -0.41
N SER A 166 13.40 2.84 0.09
CA SER A 166 12.80 2.98 1.42
C SER A 166 13.62 2.34 2.56
N GLY A 167 14.32 1.23 2.28
CA GLY A 167 14.85 0.35 3.33
C GLY A 167 13.75 -0.38 4.10
N GLY A 168 12.69 -0.82 3.40
CA GLY A 168 11.51 -1.47 3.99
C GLY A 168 10.51 -0.55 4.73
N ALA A 169 10.87 0.70 5.00
CA ALA A 169 10.07 1.63 5.79
C ALA A 169 8.88 2.24 5.03
N ASP A 170 7.83 2.60 5.78
CA ASP A 170 6.67 3.35 5.28
C ASP A 170 7.04 4.63 4.50
N VAL A 171 6.30 4.91 3.43
CA VAL A 171 6.50 6.07 2.55
C VAL A 171 5.21 6.87 2.39
N LYS A 172 5.28 8.19 2.16
CA LYS A 172 4.10 8.98 1.78
C LYS A 172 3.63 8.66 0.36
N TYR A 173 4.59 8.32 -0.52
CA TYR A 173 4.31 7.96 -1.91
C TYR A 173 5.47 7.17 -2.52
N ALA A 174 5.18 6.38 -3.56
CA ALA A 174 6.17 5.72 -4.41
C ALA A 174 5.72 5.74 -5.88
N GLY A 175 6.65 5.85 -6.82
CA GLY A 175 6.27 5.94 -8.22
C GLY A 175 7.45 5.92 -9.17
N SER A 176 7.16 6.11 -10.46
CA SER A 176 8.16 6.33 -11.49
C SER A 176 7.97 7.71 -12.12
N ILE A 177 9.08 8.37 -12.44
CA ILE A 177 9.15 9.75 -12.90
C ILE A 177 9.99 9.82 -14.17
N ARG A 178 9.43 10.42 -15.22
CA ARG A 178 10.09 10.65 -16.51
C ARG A 178 10.41 12.13 -16.61
N PHE A 179 11.69 12.46 -16.61
CA PHE A 179 12.19 13.78 -16.97
C PHE A 179 12.30 13.90 -18.50
N GLU A 180 12.31 15.13 -18.99
CA GLU A 180 12.74 15.40 -20.36
C GLU A 180 14.21 15.01 -20.58
N ASN A 181 14.60 14.99 -21.85
CA ASN A 181 15.99 14.72 -22.23
C ASN A 181 16.94 15.81 -21.69
N ASN A 182 18.23 15.51 -21.66
CA ASN A 182 19.24 16.41 -21.09
C ASN A 182 19.61 17.60 -22.01
N ASP A 183 18.82 17.83 -23.07
CA ASP A 183 19.09 18.74 -24.18
C ASP A 183 17.96 19.77 -24.32
N GLY A 184 18.31 21.00 -24.72
CA GLY A 184 17.34 22.07 -24.94
C GLY A 184 16.86 22.78 -23.66
N PRO A 185 15.80 23.62 -23.77
CA PRO A 185 15.37 24.50 -22.68
C PRO A 185 14.75 23.75 -21.49
N ASN A 186 13.97 22.70 -21.74
CA ASN A 186 13.18 21.95 -20.74
C ASN A 186 14.04 20.99 -19.87
N ARG A 187 15.36 21.20 -19.84
CA ARG A 187 16.34 20.28 -19.25
C ARG A 187 16.14 20.18 -17.73
N GLY A 188 15.65 19.04 -17.25
CA GLY A 188 15.35 18.81 -15.83
C GLY A 188 13.91 19.16 -15.43
N GLU A 189 13.04 19.40 -16.40
CA GLU A 189 11.59 19.38 -16.21
C GLU A 189 11.05 17.95 -16.20
N ILE A 190 9.93 17.76 -15.51
CA ILE A 190 9.18 16.49 -15.52
C ILE A 190 8.32 16.44 -16.78
N LYS A 191 8.46 15.38 -17.58
CA LYS A 191 7.60 15.07 -18.72
C LYS A 191 6.29 14.41 -18.27
N SER A 192 6.41 13.46 -17.34
CA SER A 192 5.27 12.79 -16.70
C SER A 192 5.72 11.96 -15.49
N TRP A 193 4.79 11.57 -14.63
CA TRP A 193 5.04 10.63 -13.54
C TRP A 193 3.82 9.74 -13.28
N LYS A 194 4.04 8.60 -12.62
CA LYS A 194 3.02 7.56 -12.39
C LYS A 194 3.09 7.00 -10.96
N ASN A 195 1.98 6.47 -10.46
CA ASN A 195 1.85 5.70 -9.21
C ASN A 195 2.43 4.28 -9.32
N ASN A 196 3.44 4.09 -10.17
CA ASN A 196 4.02 2.78 -10.45
C ASN A 196 4.93 2.34 -9.29
N SER A 197 4.44 1.46 -8.42
CA SER A 197 5.28 0.74 -7.45
C SER A 197 4.67 -0.63 -7.12
N GLY A 198 5.45 -1.70 -7.28
CA GLY A 198 4.99 -3.07 -6.96
C GLY A 198 4.81 -3.35 -5.47
N HIS A 199 5.57 -2.64 -4.62
CA HIS A 199 5.65 -2.86 -3.16
C HIS A 199 4.74 -1.94 -2.36
N TYR A 200 4.45 -0.73 -2.87
CA TYR A 200 3.63 0.25 -2.17
C TYR A 200 2.28 0.53 -2.85
N GLN A 201 2.14 0.19 -4.14
CA GLN A 201 0.90 0.28 -4.93
C GLN A 201 0.01 1.49 -4.59
N PRO A 202 0.50 2.75 -4.70
CA PRO A 202 -0.30 3.91 -4.35
C PRO A 202 -1.58 3.99 -5.18
N PRO A 203 -2.76 4.17 -4.56
CA PRO A 203 -3.96 4.51 -5.29
C PRO A 203 -3.80 5.90 -5.94
N ALA A 204 -4.45 6.12 -7.08
CA ALA A 204 -4.36 7.40 -7.80
C ALA A 204 -4.82 8.60 -6.96
N THR A 205 -5.72 8.39 -6.00
CA THR A 205 -6.19 9.39 -5.02
C THR A 205 -5.12 9.89 -4.05
N PHE A 206 -3.99 9.18 -3.93
CA PHE A 206 -2.86 9.58 -3.07
C PHE A 206 -1.81 10.42 -3.82
N SER A 207 -2.05 10.77 -5.10
CA SER A 207 -1.11 11.50 -5.96
C SER A 207 -0.52 12.76 -5.30
N GLY A 208 -1.34 13.53 -4.61
CA GLY A 208 -0.92 14.75 -3.89
C GLY A 208 0.14 14.54 -2.81
N ASN A 209 0.32 13.31 -2.31
CA ASN A 209 1.38 12.96 -1.37
C ASN A 209 2.77 12.89 -2.03
N SER A 210 2.85 12.84 -3.36
CA SER A 210 4.12 12.86 -4.10
C SER A 210 4.89 14.19 -3.93
N GLY A 211 4.15 15.30 -3.83
CA GLY A 211 4.71 16.66 -3.95
C GLY A 211 5.17 17.02 -5.37
N LEU A 212 4.67 16.33 -6.39
CA LEU A 212 4.90 16.62 -7.82
C LEU A 212 3.66 17.29 -8.43
N SER A 213 3.80 17.89 -9.61
CA SER A 213 2.65 18.53 -10.28
C SER A 213 1.62 17.51 -10.77
N GLU A 214 0.39 17.59 -10.25
CA GLU A 214 -0.75 16.76 -10.65
C GLU A 214 -1.07 16.86 -12.16
N SER A 215 -0.79 18.00 -12.79
CA SER A 215 -0.94 18.18 -14.25
C SER A 215 -0.07 17.25 -15.11
N LEU A 216 0.94 16.62 -14.50
CA LEU A 216 1.88 15.69 -15.13
C LEU A 216 1.66 14.24 -14.69
N PHE A 217 0.64 13.99 -13.87
CA PHE A 217 0.31 12.68 -13.34
C PHE A 217 -0.45 11.85 -14.37
N ASN A 218 0.11 10.69 -14.70
CA ASN A 218 -0.51 9.69 -15.57
C ASN A 218 -0.67 8.39 -14.76
N PRO A 219 -1.86 8.09 -14.20
CA PRO A 219 -2.06 6.85 -13.45
C PRO A 219 -1.70 5.62 -14.30
N ARG A 220 -1.18 4.59 -13.62
CA ARG A 220 -0.86 3.27 -14.18
C ARG A 220 -2.04 2.32 -14.04
#